data_AF-A0A9Q3AGG8-F1
#
_entry.id   AF-A0A9Q3AGG8-F1
#
_cell.length_a   1.000
_cell.length_b   1.000
_cell.length_c   1.000
_cell.angle_alpha   90.00
_cell.angle_beta   90.00
_cell.angle_gamma   90.00
#
_symmetry.space_group_name_H-M   'P 1'
#
loop_
_entity.id
_entity.type
_entity.pdbx_description
1 polymer ?
#
loop_
_entity_poly.entity_id
_entity_poly.type
_entity_poly.pdbx_seq_one_letter_code
_entity_poly.pdbx_strand_id
1 'polypeptide(L)' 'VPESKMPAYPWLVANQVDSNHTETKLRVMRTLGVPYSDDDIAGAVASLKGKSEMDALVAYLQVLGTAIKNKR' A
#
# COMPACT_ATOMS: atom_id res chain seq x y z
N VAL A 1 2.06 3.17 24.18
CA VAL A 1 1.07 2.35 24.92
C VAL A 1 1.84 1.30 25.70
N PRO A 2 2.11 1.53 27.00
CA PRO A 2 2.98 0.66 27.80
C PRO A 2 2.46 -0.78 27.94
N GLU A 3 1.14 -0.97 27.84
CA GLU A 3 0.48 -2.26 28.05
C GLU A 3 0.08 -2.97 26.75
N SER A 4 0.56 -2.50 25.59
CA SER A 4 0.23 -3.09 24.29
C SER A 4 0.70 -4.55 24.22
N LYS A 5 -0.17 -5.44 23.74
CA LYS A 5 0.16 -6.83 23.39
C LYS A 5 0.54 -6.99 21.92
N MET A 6 0.49 -5.91 21.13
CA MET A 6 0.92 -5.95 19.74
C MET A 6 2.44 -6.21 19.67
N PRO A 7 2.89 -7.16 18.84
CA PRO A 7 4.31 -7.38 18.61
C PRO A 7 5.00 -6.12 18.07
N ALA A 8 6.31 -6.01 18.32
CA ALA A 8 7.13 -5.04 17.61
C ALA A 8 7.42 -5.55 16.19
N TYR A 9 7.31 -4.67 15.19
CA TYR A 9 7.58 -4.97 13.78
C TYR A 9 8.76 -4.13 13.23
N PRO A 10 9.97 -4.17 13.84
CA PRO A 10 11.08 -3.29 13.47
C PRO A 10 11.61 -3.53 12.04
N TRP A 11 11.44 -4.73 11.49
CA TRP A 11 11.88 -5.07 10.14
C TRP A 11 11.18 -4.25 9.06
N LEU A 12 9.98 -3.75 9.31
CA LEU A 12 9.25 -2.92 8.36
C LEU A 12 10.00 -1.63 7.99
N VAL A 13 10.84 -1.12 8.91
CA VAL A 13 11.68 0.06 8.67
C VAL A 13 12.94 -0.32 7.86
N ALA A 14 13.48 -1.52 8.11
CA ALA A 14 14.69 -1.99 7.46
C ALA A 14 14.45 -2.48 6.02
N ASN A 15 13.29 -3.10 5.77
CA ASN A 15 12.95 -3.69 4.49
C ASN A 15 12.44 -2.62 3.51
N GLN A 16 12.94 -2.70 2.28
CA GLN A 16 12.41 -1.93 1.15
C GLN A 16 11.23 -2.67 0.51
N VAL A 17 10.28 -1.93 -0.05
CA VAL A 17 9.14 -2.53 -0.76
C VAL A 17 9.62 -3.29 -2.00
N ASP A 18 9.25 -4.57 -2.10
CA ASP A 18 9.37 -5.33 -3.34
C ASP A 18 8.26 -4.92 -4.33
N SER A 19 8.67 -4.30 -5.45
CA SER A 19 7.78 -3.81 -6.50
C SER A 19 7.59 -4.78 -7.67
N ASN A 20 8.28 -5.93 -7.67
CA ASN A 20 8.28 -6.87 -8.79
C ASN A 20 6.89 -7.35 -9.22
N HIS A 21 5.95 -7.43 -8.26
CA HIS A 21 4.60 -7.95 -8.50
C HIS A 21 3.53 -6.87 -8.47
N THR A 22 3.89 -5.59 -8.31
CA THR A 22 2.91 -4.51 -8.13
C THR A 22 2.05 -4.33 -9.37
N GLU A 23 2.64 -4.26 -10.56
CA GLU A 23 1.87 -4.13 -11.81
C GLU A 23 0.96 -5.33 -12.05
N THR A 24 1.47 -6.54 -11.83
CA THR A 24 0.69 -7.78 -11.98
C THR A 24 -0.51 -7.77 -11.02
N LYS A 25 -0.32 -7.37 -9.76
CA LYS A 25 -1.42 -7.24 -8.79
C LYS A 25 -2.46 -6.22 -9.24
N LEU A 26 -2.04 -5.04 -9.73
CA LEU A 26 -2.97 -4.02 -10.22
C LEU A 26 -3.76 -4.52 -11.45
N ARG A 27 -3.11 -5.20 -12.38
CA ARG A 27 -3.78 -5.83 -13.55
C ARG A 27 -4.80 -6.88 -13.11
N VAL A 28 -4.44 -7.75 -12.17
CA VAL A 28 -5.35 -8.77 -11.62
C VAL A 28 -6.52 -8.10 -10.90
N MET A 29 -6.29 -7.09 -10.05
CA MET A 29 -7.37 -6.36 -9.40
C MET A 29 -8.30 -5.67 -10.40
N ARG A 30 -7.75 -5.19 -11.53
CA ARG A 30 -8.56 -4.70 -12.65
C ARG A 30 -9.46 -5.78 -13.25
N THR A 31 -8.94 -6.99 -13.45
CA THR A 31 -9.76 -8.13 -13.91
C THR A 31 -10.84 -8.52 -12.90
N LEU A 32 -10.62 -8.29 -11.60
CA LEU A 32 -11.58 -8.53 -10.52
C LEU A 32 -12.59 -7.38 -10.34
N GLY A 33 -12.52 -6.33 -11.16
CA GLY A 33 -13.49 -5.22 -11.16
C GLY A 33 -13.05 -3.95 -10.43
N VAL A 34 -11.81 -3.87 -9.94
CA VAL A 34 -11.27 -2.62 -9.39
C VAL A 34 -10.88 -1.69 -10.56
N PRO A 35 -11.40 -0.45 -10.65
CA PRO A 35 -11.25 0.39 -11.84
C PRO A 35 -9.88 1.09 -11.91
N TYR A 36 -8.78 0.31 -11.99
CA TYR A 36 -7.44 0.86 -12.23
C TYR A 36 -7.27 1.30 -13.68
N SER A 37 -6.74 2.51 -13.87
CA SER A 37 -6.35 3.03 -15.18
C SER A 37 -5.00 2.46 -15.64
N ASP A 38 -4.67 2.60 -16.92
CA ASP A 38 -3.35 2.22 -17.43
C ASP A 38 -2.24 3.10 -16.85
N ASP A 39 -2.54 4.37 -16.56
CA ASP A 39 -1.62 5.31 -15.90
C ASP A 39 -1.32 4.88 -14.46
N ASP A 40 -2.32 4.41 -13.72
CA ASP A 40 -2.14 3.87 -12.36
C ASP A 40 -1.18 2.66 -12.36
N ILE A 41 -1.31 1.80 -13.38
CA ILE A 41 -0.47 0.60 -13.52
C ILE A 41 0.95 0.99 -13.92
N ALA A 42 1.11 1.89 -14.90
CA ALA A 42 2.42 2.33 -15.39
C ALA A 42 3.21 3.14 -14.34
N GLY A 43 2.52 3.95 -13.53
CA GLY A 43 3.14 4.76 -12.47
C GLY A 43 3.44 3.99 -11.17
N ALA A 44 2.89 2.79 -11.02
CA ALA A 44 2.91 2.06 -9.76
C ALA A 44 4.33 1.78 -9.24
N VAL A 45 5.21 1.24 -10.08
CA VAL A 45 6.59 0.90 -9.69
C VAL A 45 7.39 2.15 -9.33
N ALA A 46 7.22 3.23 -10.10
CA ALA A 46 7.90 4.50 -9.84
C ALA A 46 7.51 5.08 -8.47
N SER A 47 6.23 5.00 -8.10
CA SER A 47 5.74 5.50 -6.80
C SER A 47 6.28 4.76 -5.58
N LEU A 48 6.71 3.50 -5.75
CA LEU A 48 7.24 2.65 -4.67
C LEU A 48 8.77 2.76 -4.51
N LYS A 49 9.46 3.41 -5.44
CA LYS A 49 10.93 3.49 -5.42
C LYS A 49 11.43 4.19 -4.16
N GLY A 50 12.27 3.48 -3.40
CA GLY A 50 12.88 3.99 -2.16
C GLY A 50 11.92 4.09 -0.96
N LYS A 51 10.75 3.43 -1.02
CA LYS A 51 9.82 3.32 0.10
C LYS A 51 10.11 2.06 0.91
N SER A 52 10.06 2.20 2.23
CA SER A 52 10.12 1.07 3.16
C SER A 52 8.76 0.35 3.25
N GLU A 53 8.76 -0.89 3.73
CA GLU A 53 7.51 -1.60 4.03
C GLU A 53 6.66 -0.85 5.07
N MET A 54 7.30 -0.14 5.99
CA MET A 54 6.64 0.73 6.97
C MET A 54 5.89 1.87 6.29
N ASP A 55 6.50 2.53 5.29
CA ASP A 55 5.84 3.61 4.55
C ASP A 55 4.57 3.11 3.85
N ALA A 56 4.64 1.92 3.23
CA ALA A 56 3.50 1.30 2.57
C ALA A 56 2.37 0.94 3.56
N LEU A 57 2.71 0.39 4.73
CA LEU A 57 1.73 0.04 5.76
C LEU A 57 1.09 1.28 6.38
N VAL A 58 1.88 2.32 6.66
CA VAL A 58 1.34 3.60 7.16
C VAL A 58 0.38 4.20 6.14
N ALA A 59 0.76 4.24 4.86
CA ALA A 59 -0.11 4.74 3.80
C ALA A 59 -1.45 3.97 3.72
N TYR A 60 -1.40 2.64 3.81
CA TYR A 60 -2.62 1.81 3.85
C TYR A 60 -3.51 2.16 5.05
N LEU A 61 -2.94 2.22 6.25
CA LEU A 61 -3.67 2.52 7.48
C LEU A 61 -4.30 3.92 7.47
N GLN A 62 -3.64 4.91 6.88
CA GLN A 62 -4.17 6.28 6.77
C GLN A 62 -5.39 6.39 5.85
N VAL A 63 -5.53 5.48 4.88
CA VAL A 63 -6.67 5.48 3.94
C VAL A 63 -7.92 4.82 4.56
N LEU A 64 -7.76 3.88 5.50
CA LEU A 64 -8.86 3.10 6.05
C LEU A 64 -9.97 3.99 6.66
N GLY A 65 -11.20 3.81 6.17
CA GLY A 65 -12.38 4.54 6.64
C GLY A 65 -12.53 5.99 6.14
N THR A 66 -11.55 6.55 5.43
CA THR A 66 -11.63 7.92 4.90
C THR A 66 -12.63 8.04 3.75
N ALA A 67 -12.73 7.02 2.90
CA ALA A 67 -13.64 7.00 1.75
C ALA A 67 -15.13 7.15 2.14
N ILE A 68 -15.53 6.64 3.32
CA ILE A 68 -16.90 6.79 3.83
C ILE A 68 -17.10 8.19 4.41
N LYS A 69 -16.15 8.68 5.20
CA LYS A 69 -16.24 9.99 5.87
C LYS A 69 -16.25 11.17 4.90
N ASN A 70 -15.55 11.03 3.77
CA ASN A 70 -15.39 12.09 2.78
C ASN A 70 -16.44 12.05 1.66
N LYS A 71 -17.32 11.05 1.64
CA LYS A 71 -18.45 10.95 0.71
C LYS A 71 -19.61 11.80 1.26
N ARG A 72 -19.65 13.07 0.85
CA ARG A 72 -20.80 13.97 1.09
C ARG A 72 -21.96 13.61 0.17
#